data_AF-M0AMN3-F1
#
_entry.id   AF-M0AMN3-F1
#
_cell.length_a   1.000
_cell.length_b   1.000
_cell.length_c   1.000
_cell.angle_alpha   90.00
_cell.angle_beta   90.00
_cell.angle_gamma   90.00
#
_symmetry.space_group_name_H-M   'P 1'
#
loop_
_entity.id
_entity.type
_entity.pdbx_description
1 polymer ?
#
loop_
_entity_poly.entity_id
_entity_poly.type
_entity_poly.pdbx_seq_one_letter_code
_entity_poly.pdbx_strand_id
1 'polypeptide(L)' 'MTPSQEINHGRLYPNLDDLVDKGLLKKGERDKRTNMYTVTQRGRREIEARREWESQYIEDIKVSPTS' A
#
# COMPACT_ATOMS: atom_id res chain seq x y z
N MET A 1 -4.43 -25.29 -3.59
CA MET A 1 -4.09 -24.70 -2.27
C MET A 1 -2.90 -23.80 -2.49
N THR A 2 -3.12 -22.50 -2.65
CA THR A 2 -2.01 -21.53 -2.72
C THR A 2 -1.43 -21.38 -1.31
N PRO A 3 -0.10 -21.46 -1.10
CA PRO A 3 0.46 -21.26 0.22
C PRO A 3 0.13 -19.84 0.64
N SER A 4 -0.50 -19.70 1.81
CA SER A 4 -0.63 -18.41 2.47
C SER A 4 0.76 -17.82 2.58
N GLN A 5 1.07 -16.80 1.78
CA GLN A 5 2.30 -16.03 1.94
C GLN A 5 2.39 -15.67 3.42
N GLU A 6 3.35 -16.24 4.14
CA GLU A 6 3.59 -15.89 5.53
C GLU A 6 3.83 -14.39 5.57
N ILE A 7 2.80 -13.66 5.99
CA ILE A 7 2.89 -12.22 6.16
C ILE A 7 3.86 -12.05 7.32
N ASN A 8 5.07 -11.60 7.01
CA ASN A 8 6.14 -11.50 7.98
C ASN A 8 5.78 -10.41 9.01
N HIS A 9 5.12 -10.82 10.09
CA HIS A 9 4.46 -9.94 11.06
C HIS A 9 5.42 -8.91 11.68
N GLY A 10 6.71 -9.24 11.76
CA GLY A 10 7.75 -8.37 12.31
C GLY A 10 8.00 -7.07 11.53
N ARG A 11 7.52 -6.97 10.27
CA ARG A 11 7.65 -5.74 9.46
C ARG A 11 6.31 -5.13 9.04
N LEU A 12 5.22 -5.88 9.14
CA LEU A 12 3.90 -5.39 8.73
C LEU A 12 3.41 -4.27 9.64
N TYR A 13 3.42 -4.48 10.95
CA TYR A 13 2.89 -3.50 11.89
C TYR A 13 3.76 -2.23 11.98
N PRO A 14 5.10 -2.31 11.99
CA PRO A 14 5.94 -1.11 11.92
C PRO A 14 5.65 -0.26 10.69
N ASN A 15 5.53 -0.87 9.50
CA ASN A 15 5.23 -0.12 8.28
C ASN A 15 3.82 0.52 8.32
N LEU A 16 2.84 -0.16 8.91
CA LEU A 16 1.49 0.40 9.03
C LEU A 16 1.43 1.55 10.03
N ASP A 17 2.13 1.44 11.16
CA ASP A 17 2.23 2.50 12.15
C ASP A 17 2.99 3.71 11.55
N ASP A 18 4.08 3.51 10.80
CA ASP A 18 4.76 4.59 10.06
C ASP A 18 3.82 5.34 9.10
N LEU A 19 2.94 4.61 8.40
CA LEU A 19 1.96 5.22 7.49
C LEU A 19 0.84 5.95 8.23
N VAL A 20 0.53 5.53 9.46
CA VAL A 20 -0.39 6.25 10.35
C VAL A 20 0.26 7.53 10.86
N ASP A 21 1.52 7.47 11.30
CA ASP A 21 2.28 8.63 11.77
C ASP A 21 2.47 9.67 10.67
N LYS A 22 2.66 9.22 9.42
CA LYS A 22 2.69 10.10 8.23
C LYS A 22 1.31 10.65 7.85
N GLY A 23 0.23 10.25 8.51
CA GLY A 23 -1.15 10.68 8.25
C GLY A 23 -1.75 10.13 6.95
N LEU A 24 -1.16 9.08 6.37
CA LEU A 24 -1.62 8.44 5.15
C LEU A 24 -2.68 7.37 5.43
N LEU A 25 -2.61 6.77 6.62
CA LEU A 25 -3.59 5.84 7.15
C LEU A 25 -4.18 6.38 8.46
N LYS A 26 -5.41 5.97 8.75
CA LYS A 26 -6.04 6.11 10.06
C LYS A 26 -6.17 4.73 10.68
N LYS A 27 -5.66 4.55 11.90
CA LYS A 27 -5.85 3.36 12.71
C LYS A 27 -7.20 3.42 13.43
N GLY A 28 -7.93 2.32 13.40
CA GLY A 28 -9.14 2.08 14.17
C GLY A 28 -9.09 0.68 14.78
N GLU A 29 -9.94 0.44 15.77
CA GLU A 29 -10.08 -0.84 16.43
C GLU A 29 -11.45 -1.42 16.09
N ARG A 30 -11.49 -2.63 15.51
CA ARG A 30 -12.75 -3.36 15.29
C ARG A 30 -13.11 -4.20 16.50
N ASP A 31 -12.09 -4.77 17.16
CA ASP A 31 -12.16 -5.44 18.46
C ASP A 31 -10.75 -5.42 19.10
N LYS A 32 -10.63 -5.86 20.36
CA LYS A 32 -9.37 -5.87 21.15
C LYS A 32 -8.19 -6.63 20.49
N ARG A 33 -8.43 -7.37 19.41
CA ARG A 33 -7.43 -8.17 18.67
C ARG A 33 -7.35 -7.80 17.19
N THR A 34 -8.34 -7.08 16.65
CA THR A 34 -8.44 -6.74 15.23
C THR A 34 -8.31 -5.24 15.01
N ASN A 35 -7.13 -4.82 14.53
CA ASN A 35 -6.90 -3.46 14.05
C ASN A 35 -7.46 -3.28 12.62
N MET A 36 -8.10 -2.14 12.38
CA MET A 36 -8.56 -1.70 11.06
C MET A 36 -7.76 -0.48 10.62
N TYR A 37 -7.34 -0.44 9.36
CA TYR A 37 -6.66 0.72 8.78
C TYR A 37 -7.49 1.26 7.63
N THR A 38 -7.71 2.58 7.62
CA THR A 38 -8.46 3.25 6.56
C THR A 38 -7.57 4.30 5.90
N VAL A 39 -7.51 4.29 4.56
CA VAL A 39 -6.74 5.29 3.82
C VAL A 39 -7.37 6.67 4.00
N THR A 40 -6.55 7.65 4.39
CA THR A 40 -7.01 9.04 4.53
C THR A 40 -7.18 9.70 3.17
N GLN A 41 -7.82 10.87 3.11
CA GLN A 41 -7.89 11.64 1.87
C GLN A 41 -6.48 12.02 1.36
N ARG A 42 -5.56 12.33 2.27
CA ARG A 42 -4.15 12.57 1.93
C ARG A 42 -3.51 11.32 1.33
N GLY A 43 -3.68 10.17 1.97
CA GLY A 43 -3.16 8.89 1.47
C GLY A 43 -3.66 8.55 0.07
N ARG A 44 -4.92 8.85 -0.25
CA ARG A 44 -5.46 8.67 -1.60
C ARG A 44 -4.76 9.54 -2.64
N ARG A 45 -4.50 10.81 -2.33
CA ARG A 45 -3.77 11.72 -3.23
C ARG A 45 -2.36 11.24 -3.53
N GLU A 46 -1.64 10.74 -2.54
CA GLU A 46 -0.29 10.18 -2.74
C GLU A 46 -0.32 8.94 -3.64
N ILE A 47 -1.33 8.07 -3.47
CA ILE A 47 -1.52 6.90 -4.33
C ILE A 47 -1.84 7.32 -5.77
N GLU A 48 -2.69 8.32 -5.95
CA GLU A 48 -3.02 8.87 -7.28
C GLU A 48 -1.79 9.48 -7.95
N ALA A 49 -1.06 10.35 -7.24
CA ALA A 49 0.18 10.94 -7.75
C ALA A 49 1.22 9.86 -8.11
N ARG A 50 1.33 8.80 -7.31
CA ARG A 50 2.18 7.65 -7.61
C ARG A 50 1.74 6.94 -8.88
N ARG A 51 0.43 6.71 -9.07
CA ARG A 51 -0.12 6.07 -10.26
C ARG A 51 0.06 6.92 -11.52
N GLU A 52 -0.11 8.23 -11.40
CA GLU A 52 0.14 9.17 -12.49
C GLU A 52 1.62 9.14 -12.91
N TRP A 53 2.54 9.17 -11.94
CA TRP A 53 3.96 8.99 -12.21
C TRP A 53 4.23 7.61 -12.84
N GLU A 54 3.69 6.52 -12.30
CA GLU A 54 3.88 5.18 -12.89
C GLU A 54 3.35 5.08 -14.31
N SER A 55 2.21 5.70 -14.62
CA SER A 55 1.65 5.75 -15.98
C SER A 55 2.57 6.47 -16.96
N GLN A 56 3.31 7.48 -16.50
CA GLN A 56 4.28 8.19 -17.34
C GLN A 56 5.55 7.40 -17.65
N TYR A 57 5.89 6.37 -16.87
CA TYR A 57 7.18 5.68 -16.98
C TYR A 57 7.10 4.15 -17.17
N ILE A 58 5.97 3.51 -16.85
CA ILE A 58 5.82 2.04 -16.90
C ILE A 58 5.15 1.57 -18.20
N GLU A 59 4.48 2.44 -18.95
CA GLU A 59 3.95 2.10 -20.28
C GLU A 59 5.06 1.79 -21.30
N ASP A 60 6.26 2.36 -21.13
CA ASP A 60 7.42 2.11 -21.99
C ASP A 60 8.02 0.70 -21.82
N ILE A 61 7.79 0.05 -20.67
CA ILE A 61 8.35 -1.29 -20.38
C ILE A 61 7.50 -2.41 -21.01
N LYS A 62 6.26 -2.11 -21.45
CA LYS A 62 5.37 -3.10 -22.09
C LYS A 62 5.36 -3.04 -23.62
N VAL A 63 6.06 -2.09 -24.25
CA VAL A 63 6.17 -1.98 -25.72
C VAL A 63 7.61 -2.25 -26.16
N SER A 64 8.13 -3.42 -25.80
CA SER A 64 9.22 -4.05 -26.57
C SER A 64 8.58 -5.18 -27.37
N PRO A 65 8.26 -4.99 -28.66
CA PRO A 65 7.97 -6.10 -29.54
C PRO A 65 9.26 -6.91 -29.64
N THR A 66 9.23 -8.18 -29.22
CA THR A 66 10.22 -9.16 -29.62
C THR A 66 10.29 -9.14 -31.15
N SER A 67 11.33 -8.51 -31.70
CA SER A 67 11.86 -8.83 -33.03
C SER A 67 12.60 -10.15 -32.98
#